data_AF-A0A4Q7X1W7-F1
#
_entry.id   AF-A0A4Q7X1W7-F1
#
_cell.length_a   1.000
_cell.length_b   1.000
_cell.length_c   1.000
_cell.angle_alpha   90.00
_cell.angle_beta   90.00
_cell.angle_gamma   90.00
#
_symmetry.space_group_name_H-M   'P 1'
#
loop_
_entity.id
_entity.type
_entity.pdbx_description
1 polymer ?
#
loop_
_entity_poly.entity_id
_entity_poly.type
_entity_poly.pdbx_seq_one_letter_code
_entity_poly.pdbx_strand_id
1 'polypeptide(L)'
;MTTSATSLAVSAGSSTGPRSGAHRVLHCYAHEHLAPKLLDLVAVQEAAARAAIERGFVLGALFVEEDSSGTAMQALIDAVSSQPGRTAIAVPHRGHLIPLGRPYEWQQFLEEITRHPLVFTGRTP
;
A
#
# COMPACT_ATOMS: atom_id res chain seq x y z
N MET A 1 5.90 -55.06 36.49
CA MET A 1 5.01 -53.97 36.91
C MET A 1 4.25 -53.49 35.69
N THR A 2 2.93 -53.56 35.79
CA THR A 2 1.92 -53.25 34.78
C THR A 2 1.43 -51.82 34.95
N THR A 3 1.26 -51.07 33.87
CA THR A 3 0.13 -50.13 33.69
C THR A 3 -0.14 -49.93 32.20
N SER A 4 -1.40 -50.14 31.82
CA SER A 4 -2.00 -49.96 30.49
C SER A 4 -2.73 -48.62 30.37
N ALA A 5 -3.06 -48.26 29.12
CA ALA A 5 -4.10 -47.35 28.62
C ALA A 5 -3.88 -45.84 28.88
N THR A 6 -4.10 -44.94 27.91
CA THR A 6 -5.40 -44.71 27.25
C THR A 6 -5.22 -44.03 25.89
N SER A 7 -5.92 -44.57 24.89
CA SER A 7 -6.20 -43.92 23.60
C SER A 7 -7.27 -42.86 23.77
N LEU A 8 -7.15 -41.69 23.13
CA LEU A 8 -8.29 -40.85 22.76
C LEU A 8 -7.95 -40.03 21.51
N ALA A 9 -8.64 -40.37 20.43
CA ALA A 9 -8.74 -39.60 19.20
C ALA A 9 -9.39 -38.23 19.46
N VAL A 10 -9.14 -37.25 18.59
CA VAL A 10 -10.19 -36.67 17.71
C VAL A 10 -9.61 -35.51 16.90
N SER A 11 -10.06 -35.49 15.65
CA SER A 11 -9.71 -34.62 14.54
C SER A 11 -10.02 -33.14 14.71
N ALA A 12 -9.53 -32.41 13.70
CA ALA A 12 -10.04 -31.14 13.17
C ALA A 12 -9.43 -29.88 13.78
N GLY A 13 -8.74 -29.14 12.92
CA GLY A 13 -8.26 -27.82 13.26
C GLY A 13 -7.41 -27.17 12.19
N SER A 14 -7.87 -27.24 10.94
CA SER A 14 -7.45 -26.34 9.87
C SER A 14 -5.96 -26.33 9.52
N SER A 15 -5.66 -27.10 8.48
CA SER A 15 -4.79 -26.63 7.39
C SER A 15 -5.04 -25.15 7.12
N THR A 16 -4.27 -24.29 7.78
CA THR A 16 -4.01 -22.94 7.29
C THR A 16 -2.73 -23.05 6.47
N GLY A 17 -2.77 -23.89 5.43
CA GLY A 17 -1.93 -23.57 4.28
C GLY A 17 -2.25 -22.12 3.93
N PRO A 18 -1.25 -21.25 3.69
CA PRO A 18 -1.54 -19.89 3.29
C PRO A 18 -2.41 -20.00 2.05
N ARG A 19 -3.69 -19.69 2.20
CA ARG A 19 -4.53 -19.33 1.07
C ARG A 19 -3.78 -18.16 0.46
N SER A 20 -3.02 -18.42 -0.59
CA SER A 20 -2.50 -17.41 -1.51
C SER A 20 -3.71 -16.84 -2.27
N GLY A 21 -4.68 -16.30 -1.52
CA GLY A 21 -5.66 -15.37 -2.02
C GLY A 21 -4.90 -14.07 -2.11
N ALA A 22 -4.23 -13.87 -3.24
CA ALA A 22 -3.31 -12.77 -3.41
C ALA A 22 -3.91 -11.46 -2.93
N HIS A 23 -3.38 -10.98 -1.82
CA HIS A 23 -3.84 -9.76 -1.19
C HIS A 23 -3.60 -8.61 -2.16
N ARG A 24 -4.62 -7.78 -2.35
CA ARG A 24 -4.45 -6.51 -3.07
C ARG A 24 -3.66 -5.56 -2.18
N VAL A 25 -2.71 -4.83 -2.73
CA VAL A 25 -1.80 -3.95 -1.97
C VAL A 25 -2.07 -2.49 -2.30
N LEU A 26 -2.16 -1.64 -1.28
CA LEU A 26 -2.24 -0.18 -1.44
C LEU A 26 -0.91 0.44 -1.04
N HIS A 27 -0.11 0.84 -2.03
CA HIS A 27 1.11 1.60 -1.79
C HIS A 27 0.79 3.08 -1.55
N CYS A 28 1.65 3.79 -0.83
CA CYS A 28 1.47 5.23 -0.61
C CYS A 28 2.63 6.01 -1.22
N TYR A 29 2.32 7.14 -1.85
CA TYR A 29 3.31 8.09 -2.36
C TYR A 29 3.06 9.47 -1.79
N ALA A 30 4.12 10.12 -1.31
CA ALA A 30 4.10 11.49 -0.85
C ALA A 30 5.40 12.22 -1.22
N HIS A 31 5.30 13.52 -1.47
CA HIS A 31 6.45 14.40 -1.59
C HIS A 31 6.77 15.07 -0.24
N GLU A 32 8.04 15.06 0.16
CA GLU A 32 8.54 15.53 1.47
C GLU A 32 8.25 17.02 1.72
N HIS A 33 8.45 17.91 0.73
CA HIS A 33 8.10 19.34 0.88
C HIS A 33 6.65 19.61 1.32
N LEU A 34 5.73 18.66 1.09
CA LEU A 34 4.32 18.75 1.50
C LEU A 34 3.98 17.83 2.69
N ALA A 35 4.96 17.08 3.18
CA ALA A 35 4.93 16.30 4.43
C ALA A 35 6.31 16.36 5.13
N PRO A 36 6.79 17.56 5.50
CA PRO A 36 8.20 17.78 5.84
C PRO A 36 8.60 17.26 7.22
N LYS A 37 7.62 16.95 8.09
CA LYS A 37 7.90 16.43 9.43
C LYS A 37 7.61 14.95 9.51
N LEU A 38 8.34 14.25 10.37
CA LEU A 38 8.09 12.84 10.67
C LEU A 38 6.65 12.58 11.14
N LEU A 39 6.05 13.52 11.89
CA LEU A 39 4.64 13.48 12.27
C LEU A 39 3.69 13.53 11.04
N ASP A 40 4.06 14.27 10.00
CA ASP A 40 3.27 14.36 8.78
C ASP A 40 3.34 13.04 7.99
N LEU A 41 4.51 12.39 7.94
CA LEU A 41 4.67 11.07 7.33
C LEU A 41 3.89 9.98 8.08
N VAL A 42 3.85 10.03 9.42
CA VAL A 42 3.01 9.13 10.21
C VAL A 42 1.53 9.33 9.88
N ALA A 43 1.07 10.59 9.82
CA ALA A 43 -0.32 10.89 9.45
C ALA A 43 -0.65 10.41 8.02
N VAL A 44 0.29 10.53 7.08
CA VAL A 44 0.14 9.98 5.72
C VAL A 44 0.00 8.45 5.76
N GLN A 45 0.81 7.75 6.54
CA GLN A 45 0.72 6.29 6.69
C GLN A 45 -0.59 5.87 7.34
N GLU A 46 -1.04 6.55 8.41
CA GLU A 46 -2.31 6.26 9.07
C GLU A 46 -3.50 6.48 8.13
N ALA A 47 -3.48 7.56 7.35
CA ALA A 47 -4.52 7.83 6.36
C ALA A 47 -4.54 6.77 5.24
N ALA A 48 -3.37 6.33 4.76
CA ALA A 48 -3.25 5.24 3.80
C ALA A 48 -3.70 3.89 4.39
N ALA A 49 -3.36 3.61 5.66
CA ALA A 49 -3.78 2.39 6.36
C ALA A 49 -5.31 2.31 6.47
N ARG A 50 -5.94 3.41 6.89
CA ARG A 50 -7.41 3.51 6.93
C ARG A 50 -8.02 3.28 5.55
N ALA A 51 -7.48 3.95 4.53
CA ALA A 51 -7.97 3.82 3.16
C ALA A 51 -7.80 2.39 2.60
N ALA A 52 -6.73 1.69 2.98
CA ALA A 52 -6.49 0.30 2.62
C ALA A 52 -7.58 -0.61 3.21
N ILE A 53 -7.85 -0.49 4.51
CA ILE A 53 -8.88 -1.27 5.21
C ILE A 53 -10.25 -1.04 4.60
N GLU A 54 -10.65 0.22 4.40
CA GLU A 54 -11.95 0.60 3.82
C GLU A 54 -12.18 0.00 2.43
N ARG A 55 -11.11 -0.22 1.67
CA ARG A 55 -11.17 -0.67 0.27
C ARG A 55 -10.79 -2.14 0.09
N GLY A 56 -10.52 -2.87 1.19
CA GLY A 56 -10.13 -4.28 1.14
C GLY A 56 -8.71 -4.54 0.61
N PHE A 57 -7.80 -3.59 0.80
CA PHE A 57 -6.38 -3.73 0.51
C PHE A 57 -5.57 -3.97 1.79
N VAL A 58 -4.38 -4.54 1.64
CA VAL A 58 -3.32 -4.53 2.65
C VAL A 58 -2.43 -3.31 2.39
N LEU A 59 -1.99 -2.62 3.44
CA LEU A 59 -1.07 -1.49 3.32
C LEU A 59 0.29 -1.97 2.79
N GLY A 60 0.77 -1.32 1.74
CA GLY A 60 2.09 -1.54 1.15
C GLY A 60 3.13 -0.53 1.64
N ALA A 61 4.23 -0.43 0.90
CA ALA A 61 5.29 0.53 1.19
C ALA A 61 4.84 1.98 1.02
N LEU A 62 5.41 2.87 1.85
CA LEU A 62 5.39 4.31 1.66
C LEU A 62 6.63 4.72 0.86
N PHE A 63 6.42 5.47 -0.22
CA PHE A 63 7.45 6.09 -1.03
C PHE A 63 7.42 7.60 -0.76
N VAL A 64 8.55 8.15 -0.32
CA VAL A 64 8.70 9.57 -0.03
C VAL A 64 9.69 10.16 -1.02
N GLU A 65 9.24 11.13 -1.81
CA GLU A 65 10.08 11.89 -2.72
C GLU A 65 10.67 13.10 -2.00
N GLU A 66 11.98 13.13 -1.85
CA GLU A 66 12.73 14.19 -1.15
C GLU A 66 12.92 15.44 -2.04
N ASP A 67 13.00 15.24 -3.36
CA ASP A 67 13.28 16.30 -4.34
C ASP A 67 12.52 16.11 -5.67
N SER A 68 12.87 16.87 -6.70
CA SER A 68 12.25 16.74 -8.03
C SER A 68 12.90 15.65 -8.92
N SER A 69 13.72 14.75 -8.37
CA SER A 69 14.44 13.74 -9.16
C SER A 69 13.54 12.63 -9.71
N GLY A 70 12.41 12.35 -9.04
CA GLY A 70 11.52 11.25 -9.40
C GLY A 70 12.04 9.88 -8.95
N THR A 71 13.02 9.83 -8.04
CA THR A 71 13.63 8.57 -7.59
C THR A 71 12.61 7.71 -6.85
N ALA A 72 11.85 8.31 -5.92
CA ALA A 72 10.82 7.59 -5.19
C ALA A 72 9.65 7.20 -6.10
N MET A 73 9.32 8.06 -7.08
CA MET A 73 8.33 7.72 -8.12
C MET A 73 8.76 6.50 -8.95
N GLN A 74 10.02 6.41 -9.37
CA GLN A 74 10.52 5.25 -10.10
C GLN A 74 10.43 3.97 -9.27
N ALA A 75 10.81 4.02 -7.99
CA ALA A 75 10.70 2.87 -7.08
C ALA A 75 9.23 2.44 -6.87
N LEU A 76 8.29 3.39 -6.83
CA LEU A 76 6.87 3.10 -6.81
C LEU A 76 6.43 2.38 -8.10
N ILE A 77 6.84 2.88 -9.26
CA ILE A 77 6.52 2.27 -10.56
C ILE A 77 7.01 0.82 -10.59
N ASP A 78 8.27 0.58 -10.23
CA ASP A 78 8.85 -0.76 -10.20
C ASP A 78 8.06 -1.71 -9.28
N ALA A 79 7.62 -1.21 -8.11
CA ALA A 79 6.80 -1.99 -7.19
C ALA A 79 5.44 -2.36 -7.78
N VAL A 80 4.73 -1.41 -8.42
CA VAL A 80 3.36 -1.65 -8.91
C VAL A 80 3.32 -2.37 -10.26
N SER A 81 4.32 -2.18 -11.12
CA SER A 81 4.41 -2.82 -12.44
C SER A 81 4.54 -4.34 -12.35
N SER A 82 5.06 -4.86 -11.23
CA SER A 82 5.16 -6.31 -10.99
C SER A 82 3.81 -7.00 -10.77
N GLN A 83 2.74 -6.24 -10.46
CA GLN A 83 1.44 -6.79 -10.02
C GLN A 83 0.23 -5.99 -10.56
N PRO A 84 0.02 -5.89 -11.89
CA PRO A 84 -1.06 -5.09 -12.46
C PRO A 84 -2.45 -5.54 -11.97
N GLY A 85 -3.32 -4.58 -11.61
CA GLY A 85 -4.67 -4.85 -11.11
C GLY A 85 -4.74 -5.37 -9.68
N ARG A 86 -3.60 -5.69 -9.05
CA ARG A 86 -3.51 -6.10 -7.63
C ARG A 86 -2.96 -4.99 -6.74
N THR A 87 -2.30 -4.01 -7.31
CA THR A 87 -1.76 -2.85 -6.62
C THR A 87 -2.63 -1.63 -6.89
N ALA A 88 -2.81 -0.79 -5.88
CA ALA A 88 -3.38 0.55 -5.99
C ALA A 88 -2.42 1.54 -5.32
N ILE A 89 -2.64 2.83 -5.58
CA ILE A 89 -1.78 3.90 -5.06
C ILE A 89 -2.62 4.92 -4.29
N ALA A 90 -2.17 5.22 -3.09
CA ALA A 90 -2.68 6.29 -2.25
C ALA A 90 -1.75 7.51 -2.30
N VAL A 91 -2.33 8.69 -2.45
CA VAL A 91 -1.62 9.99 -2.43
C VAL A 91 -2.41 10.94 -1.53
N PRO A 92 -1.80 11.75 -0.65
CA PRO A 92 -2.57 12.63 0.23
C PRO A 92 -3.48 13.60 -0.53
N HIS A 93 -2.94 14.25 -1.57
CA HIS A 93 -3.67 15.04 -2.56
C HIS A 93 -2.82 15.21 -3.83
N ARG A 94 -3.44 15.66 -4.94
CA ARG A 94 -2.75 15.84 -6.25
C ARG A 94 -1.51 16.74 -6.17
N GLY A 95 -1.42 17.62 -5.17
CA GLY A 95 -0.27 18.50 -4.97
C GLY A 95 1.06 17.77 -4.81
N HIS A 96 1.07 16.55 -4.28
CA HIS A 96 2.29 15.75 -4.15
C HIS A 96 2.86 15.28 -5.51
N LEU A 97 2.10 15.39 -6.60
CA LEU A 97 2.58 15.11 -7.96
C LEU A 97 3.12 16.37 -8.67
N ILE A 98 2.83 17.58 -8.17
CA ILE A 98 3.25 18.84 -8.81
C ILE A 98 4.77 18.97 -8.94
N PRO A 99 5.58 18.63 -7.92
CA PRO A 99 7.03 18.80 -8.00
C PRO A 99 7.72 17.92 -9.05
N LEU A 100 7.05 16.86 -9.51
CA LEU A 100 7.50 16.01 -10.63
C LEU A 100 7.08 16.58 -12.00
N GLY A 101 6.44 17.74 -12.02
CA GLY A 101 5.80 18.33 -13.20
C GLY A 101 4.52 17.57 -13.59
N ARG A 102 3.71 18.13 -14.50
CA ARG A 102 2.61 17.41 -15.18
C ARG A 102 1.75 16.49 -14.28
N PRO A 103 1.11 17.03 -13.23
CA PRO A 103 0.42 16.22 -12.21
C PRO A 103 -0.78 15.45 -12.75
N TYR A 104 -1.39 15.90 -13.85
CA TYR A 104 -2.51 15.20 -14.48
C TYR A 104 -2.03 13.98 -15.25
N GLU A 105 -0.92 14.11 -15.96
CA GLU A 105 -0.29 13.04 -16.70
C GLU A 105 0.25 11.97 -15.75
N TRP A 106 0.83 12.36 -14.61
CA TRP A 106 1.20 11.40 -13.57
C TRP A 106 0.00 10.66 -13.00
N GLN A 107 -1.09 11.37 -12.68
CA GLN A 107 -2.30 10.71 -12.22
C GLN A 107 -2.79 9.68 -13.25
N GLN A 108 -2.93 10.09 -14.51
CA GLN A 108 -3.41 9.20 -15.58
C GLN A 108 -2.49 7.98 -15.77
N PHE A 109 -1.18 8.20 -15.78
CA PHE A 109 -0.20 7.12 -15.93
C PHE A 109 -0.28 6.11 -14.77
N LEU A 110 -0.33 6.60 -13.53
CA LEU A 110 -0.41 5.73 -12.35
C LEU A 110 -1.73 4.93 -12.32
N GLU A 111 -2.84 5.55 -12.73
CA GLU A 111 -4.14 4.88 -12.84
C GLU A 111 -4.15 3.83 -13.96
N GLU A 112 -3.46 4.10 -15.07
CA GLU A 112 -3.32 3.16 -16.18
C GLU A 112 -2.52 1.92 -15.79
N ILE A 113 -1.34 2.09 -15.18
CA ILE A 113 -0.46 0.96 -14.82
C ILE A 113 -1.05 0.10 -13.69
N THR A 114 -1.80 0.71 -12.76
CA THR A 114 -2.43 -0.02 -11.66
C THR A 114 -3.79 -0.61 -12.02
N ARG A 115 -4.48 -0.03 -13.01
CA ARG A 115 -5.90 -0.28 -13.33
C ARG A 115 -6.85 0.07 -12.19
N HIS A 116 -6.45 1.01 -11.33
CA HIS A 116 -7.26 1.53 -10.23
C HIS A 116 -7.17 3.07 -10.21
N PRO A 117 -8.25 3.78 -9.87
CA PRO A 117 -8.17 5.22 -9.64
C PRO A 117 -7.23 5.50 -8.46
N LEU A 118 -6.53 6.65 -8.50
CA LEU A 118 -5.73 7.08 -7.35
C LEU A 118 -6.63 7.28 -6.13
N VAL A 119 -6.17 6.78 -4.98
CA VAL A 119 -6.85 6.97 -3.71
C VAL A 119 -6.32 8.24 -3.07
N PHE A 120 -7.11 9.30 -3.11
CA PHE A 120 -6.77 10.53 -2.38
C PHE A 120 -7.14 10.36 -0.91
N THR A 121 -6.14 10.46 -0.02
CA THR A 121 -6.35 10.12 1.40
C THR A 121 -6.73 11.32 2.27
N GLY A 122 -6.20 12.53 2.03
CA GLY A 122 -6.43 13.74 2.84
C GLY A 122 -6.14 13.58 4.36
N ARG A 123 -5.92 14.58 5.20
CA ARG A 123 -5.64 16.02 5.06
C ARG A 123 -4.21 16.24 5.56
N THR A 124 -3.31 16.73 4.72
CA THR A 124 -2.19 17.58 5.18
C THR A 124 -2.60 19.01 4.83
N PRO A 125 -2.57 19.96 5.79
CA PRO A 125 -2.94 21.35 5.55
C PRO A 125 -2.02 22.05 4.54
#